data_AF-A0A8J3YVP8-F1
#
_entry.id   AF-A0A8J3YVP8-F1
#
_cell.length_a   1.000
_cell.length_b   1.000
_cell.length_c   1.000
_cell.angle_alpha   90.00
_cell.angle_beta   90.00
_cell.angle_gamma   90.00
#
_symmetry.space_group_name_H-M   'P 1'
#
loop_
_entity.id
_entity.type
_entity.pdbx_description
1 polymer ?
#
loop_
_entity_poly.entity_id
_entity_poly.type
_entity_poly.pdbx_seq_one_letter_code
_entity_poly.pdbx_strand_id
1 'polypeptide(L)'
;MLTVLAVAAMGAVGSLGSTAPALASTASFDVSVYHSTGVLSGRMTGDFRRLNQSVTITNIEQWVRAGECSYGSFEGWQYNPTGGSPHLDTRTSRKRCASANTWFEPEDFTLDAKGVTGGINTVQIYLIDGEHGRDGYGEGVR
;
A
#
# COMPACT_ATOMS: atom_id res chain seq x y z
N MET A 1 -48.93 -4.83 61.15
CA MET A 1 -47.49 -4.64 60.92
C MET A 1 -47.18 -5.12 59.52
N LEU A 2 -46.61 -4.22 58.73
CA LEU A 2 -46.29 -4.32 57.30
C LEU A 2 -44.92 -5.02 57.11
N THR A 3 -44.61 -5.41 55.86
CA THR A 3 -43.26 -5.55 55.25
C THR A 3 -42.75 -6.99 55.11
N VAL A 4 -42.21 -7.51 53.99
CA VAL A 4 -42.22 -7.23 52.53
C VAL A 4 -41.52 -8.44 51.88
N LEU A 5 -41.97 -8.83 50.68
CA LEU A 5 -41.29 -9.77 49.78
C LEU A 5 -40.00 -9.12 49.23
N ALA A 6 -38.84 -9.74 49.43
CA ALA A 6 -37.60 -9.33 48.73
C ALA A 6 -37.44 -10.19 47.47
N VAL A 7 -37.77 -9.62 46.30
CA VAL A 7 -37.35 -10.15 44.99
C VAL A 7 -36.02 -9.49 44.66
N ALA A 8 -34.94 -10.28 44.61
CA ALA A 8 -33.65 -9.82 44.14
C ALA A 8 -33.67 -9.73 42.60
N ALA A 9 -33.68 -8.52 42.06
CA ALA A 9 -33.48 -8.27 40.64
C ALA A 9 -31.97 -8.27 40.34
N MET A 10 -31.49 -9.26 39.59
CA MET A 10 -30.15 -9.24 39.01
C MET A 10 -30.12 -8.23 37.85
N GLY A 11 -29.54 -7.06 38.09
CA GLY A 11 -29.20 -6.10 37.04
C GLY A 11 -27.96 -6.55 36.27
N ALA A 12 -28.13 -6.89 34.99
CA ALA A 12 -27.02 -7.09 34.07
C ALA A 12 -26.48 -5.72 33.62
N VAL A 13 -25.28 -5.35 34.08
CA VAL A 13 -24.55 -4.18 33.58
C VAL A 13 -23.83 -4.60 32.30
N GLY A 14 -24.37 -4.24 31.15
CA GLY A 14 -23.71 -4.41 29.86
C GLY A 14 -22.52 -3.45 29.76
N SER A 15 -21.30 -4.00 29.81
CA SER A 15 -20.08 -3.25 29.51
C SER A 15 -20.03 -2.94 28.02
N LEU A 16 -20.33 -1.70 27.64
CA LEU A 16 -20.01 -1.15 26.33
C LEU A 16 -18.48 -1.00 26.24
N GLY A 17 -17.81 -2.07 25.80
CA GLY A 17 -16.38 -2.04 25.52
C GLY A 17 -16.10 -1.13 24.33
N SER A 18 -15.50 0.04 24.58
CA SER A 18 -14.91 0.88 23.54
C SER A 18 -13.70 0.14 22.97
N THR A 19 -13.87 -0.56 21.85
CA THR A 19 -12.73 -1.05 21.08
C THR A 19 -12.01 0.17 20.52
N ALA A 20 -10.81 0.44 21.02
CA ALA A 20 -9.91 1.39 20.37
C ALA A 20 -9.74 0.97 18.91
N PRO A 21 -9.81 1.89 17.93
CA PRO A 21 -9.56 1.54 16.55
C PRO A 21 -8.15 0.94 16.46
N ALA A 22 -8.05 -0.27 15.90
CA ALA A 22 -6.77 -0.91 15.65
C ALA A 22 -5.95 0.04 14.75
N LEU A 23 -4.76 0.42 15.23
CA LEU A 23 -3.79 1.15 14.41
C LEU A 23 -3.44 0.24 13.23
N ALA A 24 -3.84 0.65 12.02
CA ALA A 24 -3.47 -0.06 10.81
C ALA A 24 -1.94 -0.18 10.76
N SER A 25 -1.42 -1.41 10.67
CA SER A 25 0.01 -1.63 10.51
C SER A 25 0.48 -0.95 9.22
N THR A 26 1.47 -0.08 9.32
CA THR A 26 2.20 0.40 8.15
C THR A 26 2.94 -0.79 7.56
N ALA A 27 2.59 -1.17 6.33
CA ALA A 27 3.37 -2.10 5.54
C ALA A 27 4.36 -1.30 4.68
N SER A 28 5.50 -1.88 4.32
CA SER A 28 6.49 -1.26 3.45
C SER A 28 6.72 -2.11 2.21
N PHE A 29 7.34 -1.53 1.18
CA PHE A 29 7.79 -2.25 0.00
C PHE A 29 9.24 -1.91 -0.35
N ASP A 30 9.88 -2.83 -1.06
CA ASP A 30 11.21 -2.68 -1.63
C ASP A 30 11.29 -3.46 -2.94
N VAL A 31 11.39 -2.75 -4.05
CA VAL A 31 11.43 -3.30 -5.41
C VAL A 31 12.74 -2.94 -6.04
N SER A 32 13.42 -3.93 -6.60
CA SER A 32 14.68 -3.73 -7.33
C SER A 32 14.57 -4.29 -8.73
N VAL A 33 15.12 -3.58 -9.70
CA VAL A 33 15.26 -4.03 -11.09
C VAL A 33 16.75 -4.16 -11.42
N TYR A 34 17.09 -5.28 -12.05
CA TYR A 34 18.46 -5.64 -12.41
C TYR A 34 18.56 -5.85 -13.93
N HIS A 35 19.70 -5.49 -14.49
CA HIS A 35 20.07 -5.92 -15.83
C HIS A 35 20.27 -7.44 -15.86
N SER A 36 20.23 -8.02 -17.06
CA SER A 36 20.51 -9.45 -17.27
C SER A 36 21.93 -9.85 -16.85
N THR A 37 22.82 -8.88 -16.67
CA THR A 37 24.17 -9.05 -16.13
C THR A 37 24.21 -9.12 -14.59
N GLY A 38 23.07 -8.94 -13.91
CA GLY A 38 22.97 -8.93 -12.45
C GLY A 38 23.30 -7.58 -11.81
N VAL A 39 23.52 -6.53 -12.60
CA VAL A 39 23.79 -5.18 -12.09
C VAL A 39 22.48 -4.47 -11.78
N LEU A 40 22.37 -3.87 -10.59
CA LEU A 40 21.21 -3.08 -10.19
C LEU A 40 21.05 -1.85 -11.10
N SER A 41 19.87 -1.67 -11.70
CA SER A 41 19.54 -0.51 -12.54
C SER A 41 18.57 0.46 -11.88
N GLY A 42 17.74 -0.04 -10.96
CA GLY A 42 16.87 0.78 -10.14
C GLY A 42 16.44 0.08 -8.86
N ARG A 43 16.11 0.88 -7.84
CA ARG A 43 15.46 0.41 -6.61
C ARG A 43 14.39 1.41 -6.19
N MET A 44 13.29 0.94 -5.62
CA MET A 44 12.22 1.77 -5.10
C MET A 44 11.72 1.23 -3.78
N THR A 45 11.62 2.10 -2.79
CA THR A 45 11.10 1.80 -1.46
C THR A 45 9.98 2.75 -1.10
N GLY A 46 9.18 2.38 -0.11
CA GLY A 46 8.18 3.24 0.47
C GLY A 46 7.25 2.49 1.40
N ASP A 47 6.23 3.19 1.86
CA ASP A 47 5.27 2.72 2.85
C ASP A 47 3.84 2.76 2.30
N PHE A 48 3.01 1.89 2.83
CA PHE A 48 1.56 1.89 2.62
C PHE A 48 0.85 2.35 3.87
N ARG A 49 -0.13 3.22 3.69
CA ARG A 49 -1.08 3.63 4.73
C ARG A 49 -2.48 3.41 4.21
N ARG A 50 -3.21 2.50 4.84
CA ARG A 50 -4.62 2.26 4.52
C ARG A 50 -5.48 3.33 5.15
N LEU A 51 -6.29 4.00 4.33
CA LEU A 51 -7.27 5.00 4.76
C LEU A 51 -8.62 4.64 4.15
N ASN A 52 -9.48 4.03 4.98
CA ASN A 52 -10.76 3.47 4.54
C ASN A 52 -10.59 2.40 3.44
N GLN A 53 -11.22 2.63 2.28
CA GLN A 53 -11.18 1.75 1.12
C GLN A 53 -9.94 1.99 0.25
N SER A 54 -9.21 3.08 0.46
CA SER A 54 -8.10 3.54 -0.36
C SER A 54 -6.75 3.26 0.31
N VAL A 55 -5.68 3.26 -0.48
CA VAL A 55 -4.31 3.08 0.01
C VAL A 55 -3.47 4.28 -0.41
N THR A 56 -2.89 4.96 0.56
CA THR A 56 -1.89 6.01 0.33
C THR A 56 -0.50 5.37 0.35
N ILE A 57 0.29 5.65 -0.67
CA ILE A 57 1.70 5.30 -0.72
C ILE A 57 2.51 6.54 -0.31
N THR A 58 3.38 6.36 0.68
CA THR A 58 4.15 7.44 1.31
C THR A 58 5.63 7.13 1.41
N ASN A 59 6.46 8.14 1.66
CA ASN A 59 7.90 8.00 1.87
C ASN A 59 8.58 7.29 0.70
N ILE A 60 8.16 7.61 -0.53
CA ILE A 60 8.67 6.95 -1.72
C ILE A 60 10.09 7.45 -1.97
N GLU A 61 11.03 6.51 -2.04
CA GLU A 61 12.40 6.78 -2.47
C GLU A 61 12.69 5.92 -3.70
N GLN A 62 13.29 6.52 -4.72
CA GLN A 62 13.64 5.85 -5.97
C GLN A 62 15.10 6.07 -6.31
N TRP A 63 15.90 5.01 -6.23
CA TRP A 63 17.27 5.00 -6.71
C TRP A 63 17.32 4.65 -8.19
N VAL A 64 18.14 5.41 -8.93
CA VAL A 64 18.38 5.18 -10.36
C VAL A 64 19.88 5.18 -10.61
N ARG A 65 20.35 4.18 -11.36
CA ARG A 65 21.74 4.09 -11.78
C ARG A 65 22.10 5.21 -12.76
N ALA A 66 23.35 5.66 -12.72
CA ALA A 66 23.92 6.58 -13.69
C ALA A 66 23.74 6.04 -15.13
N GLY A 67 23.19 6.88 -16.01
CA GLY A 67 22.90 6.56 -17.40
C GLY A 67 21.56 5.85 -17.61
N GLU A 68 20.76 5.62 -16.57
CA GLU A 68 19.47 4.96 -16.68
C GLU A 68 18.30 5.92 -16.39
N CYS A 69 17.11 5.50 -16.78
CA CYS A 69 15.85 6.09 -16.33
C CYS A 69 14.92 5.05 -15.74
N SER A 70 14.14 5.42 -14.73
CA SER A 70 13.04 4.58 -14.25
C SER A 70 11.83 5.35 -13.75
N TYR A 71 10.71 4.65 -13.61
CA TYR A 71 9.50 5.13 -12.94
C TYR A 71 8.76 3.96 -12.29
N GLY A 72 7.93 4.26 -11.31
CA GLY A 72 7.07 3.30 -10.64
C GLY A 72 5.69 3.24 -11.29
N SER A 73 5.09 2.04 -11.34
CA SER A 73 3.66 1.83 -11.54
C SER A 73 3.09 1.14 -10.31
N PHE A 74 1.93 1.61 -9.87
CA PHE A 74 1.27 1.18 -8.64
C PHE A 74 -0.17 0.88 -8.98
N GLU A 75 -0.60 -0.36 -8.74
CA GLU A 75 -1.91 -0.84 -9.14
C GLU A 75 -2.67 -1.34 -7.92
N GLY A 76 -3.84 -0.75 -7.69
CA GLY A 76 -4.74 -1.12 -6.60
C GLY A 76 -5.77 -2.14 -7.06
N TRP A 77 -5.82 -3.28 -6.39
CA TRP A 77 -6.73 -4.38 -6.69
C TRP A 77 -7.63 -4.68 -5.50
N GLN A 78 -8.88 -5.06 -5.78
CA GLN A 78 -9.81 -5.46 -4.73
C GLN A 78 -9.37 -6.77 -4.06
N TYR A 79 -8.78 -7.69 -4.82
CA TYR A 79 -8.20 -8.95 -4.34
C TYR A 79 -7.00 -9.34 -5.21
N ASN A 80 -6.55 -10.59 -5.14
CA ASN A 80 -5.40 -11.08 -5.90
C ASN A 80 -5.60 -10.90 -7.43
N PRO A 81 -4.68 -10.21 -8.13
CA PRO A 81 -4.76 -9.95 -9.57
C PRO A 81 -4.76 -11.21 -10.45
N THR A 82 -4.23 -12.34 -10.00
CA THR A 82 -4.17 -13.58 -10.81
C THR A 82 -5.52 -14.31 -10.97
N GLY A 83 -6.61 -13.76 -10.45
CA GLY A 83 -7.94 -14.40 -10.41
C GLY A 83 -9.08 -13.64 -11.09
N GLY A 84 -8.77 -12.61 -11.89
CA GLY A 84 -9.81 -11.75 -12.50
C GLY A 84 -10.44 -10.77 -11.51
N SER A 85 -9.76 -10.51 -10.40
CA SER A 85 -10.19 -9.52 -9.40
C SER A 85 -10.31 -8.13 -10.02
N PRO A 86 -11.27 -7.30 -9.59
CA PRO A 86 -11.39 -5.94 -10.10
C PRO A 86 -10.13 -5.12 -9.82
N HIS A 87 -9.54 -4.60 -10.90
CA HIS A 87 -8.58 -3.51 -10.86
C HIS A 87 -9.32 -2.21 -10.54
N LEU A 88 -8.84 -1.45 -9.54
CA LEU A 88 -9.56 -0.29 -9.01
C LEU A 88 -8.91 1.03 -9.41
N ASP A 89 -7.58 1.14 -9.35
CA ASP A 89 -6.85 2.37 -9.69
C ASP A 89 -5.40 2.07 -10.09
N THR A 90 -4.83 2.91 -10.96
CA THR A 90 -3.41 2.89 -11.30
C THR A 90 -2.81 4.27 -11.12
N ARG A 91 -1.63 4.33 -10.53
CA ARG A 91 -0.81 5.55 -10.47
C ARG A 91 0.60 5.25 -10.95
N THR A 92 1.20 6.22 -11.61
CA THR A 92 2.60 6.14 -12.04
C THR A 92 3.38 7.30 -11.46
N SER A 93 4.62 7.04 -11.03
CA SER A 93 5.55 8.11 -10.68
C SER A 93 6.09 8.76 -11.94
N ARG A 94 6.65 9.97 -11.81
CA ARG A 94 7.32 10.62 -12.94
C ARG A 94 8.57 9.84 -13.33
N LYS A 95 8.84 9.72 -14.64
CA LYS A 95 10.12 9.21 -15.14
C LYS A 95 11.27 10.06 -14.61
N ARG A 96 12.24 9.40 -13.98
CA ARG A 96 13.47 9.99 -13.47
C ARG A 96 14.65 9.40 -14.22
N CYS A 97 15.54 10.26 -14.70
CA CYS A 97 16.76 9.89 -15.39
C CYS A 97 17.94 10.43 -14.61
N ALA A 98 18.99 9.63 -14.46
CA ALA A 98 20.10 9.93 -13.58
C ALA A 98 21.40 10.03 -14.37
N SER A 99 22.10 11.17 -14.29
CA SER A 99 23.45 11.30 -14.85
C SER A 99 24.54 10.71 -13.94
N ALA A 100 24.22 10.50 -12.66
CA ALA A 100 25.03 9.83 -11.65
C ALA A 100 24.10 8.99 -10.75
N ASN A 101 24.61 7.95 -10.10
CA ASN A 101 23.80 7.13 -9.18
C ASN A 101 23.15 8.03 -8.11
N THR A 102 21.83 8.09 -8.08
CA THR A 102 21.13 9.01 -7.18
C THR A 102 19.79 8.46 -6.73
N TRP A 103 19.38 8.90 -5.54
CA TRP A 103 18.01 8.78 -5.06
C TRP A 103 17.20 9.99 -5.52
N PHE A 104 15.93 9.75 -5.80
CA PHE A 104 14.89 10.74 -5.98
C PHE A 104 13.80 10.47 -4.94
N GLU A 105 13.05 11.51 -4.61
CA GLU A 105 11.87 11.43 -3.76
C GLU A 105 10.64 11.71 -4.66
N PRO A 106 10.02 10.66 -5.24
CA PRO A 106 8.72 10.81 -5.87
C PRO A 106 7.67 11.36 -4.89
N GLU A 107 6.68 12.05 -5.44
CA GLU A 107 5.55 12.56 -4.65
C GLU A 107 4.73 11.38 -4.10
N ASP A 108 4.27 11.51 -2.85
CA ASP A 108 3.27 10.63 -2.27
C ASP A 108 1.95 10.72 -3.05
N PHE A 109 1.20 9.62 -3.12
CA PHE A 109 -0.12 9.61 -3.77
C PHE A 109 -1.05 8.55 -3.18
N THR A 110 -2.33 8.62 -3.55
CA THR A 110 -3.36 7.68 -3.10
C THR A 110 -3.95 6.94 -4.28
N LEU A 111 -4.00 5.61 -4.16
CA LEU A 111 -4.82 4.74 -4.99
C LEU A 111 -6.25 4.77 -4.46
N ASP A 112 -7.18 5.26 -5.28
CA ASP A 112 -8.55 5.55 -4.84
C ASP A 112 -9.51 4.39 -5.15
N ALA A 113 -10.24 3.94 -4.13
CA ALA A 113 -11.30 2.94 -4.28
C ALA A 113 -12.62 3.37 -3.60
N LYS A 114 -12.87 4.68 -3.55
CA LYS A 114 -14.13 5.23 -3.06
C LYS A 114 -15.33 4.57 -3.73
N GLY A 115 -16.25 4.09 -2.90
CA GLY A 115 -17.52 3.52 -3.35
C GLY A 115 -17.43 2.03 -3.69
N VAL A 116 -16.26 1.40 -3.57
CA VAL A 116 -16.08 -0.03 -3.76
C VAL A 116 -16.11 -0.74 -2.41
N THR A 117 -17.15 -1.53 -2.16
CA THR A 117 -17.25 -2.36 -0.94
C THR A 117 -16.01 -3.25 -0.80
N GLY A 118 -15.32 -3.16 0.33
CA GLY A 118 -14.09 -3.91 0.59
C GLY A 118 -12.78 -3.21 0.16
N GLY A 119 -12.84 -2.18 -0.69
CA GLY A 119 -11.68 -1.36 -1.07
C GLY A 119 -10.50 -2.11 -1.71
N ILE A 120 -9.34 -1.48 -1.73
CA ILE A 120 -8.07 -2.07 -2.19
C ILE A 120 -7.53 -2.99 -1.11
N ASN A 121 -7.38 -4.29 -1.40
CA ASN A 121 -6.74 -5.27 -0.51
C ASN A 121 -5.42 -5.81 -1.08
N THR A 122 -5.01 -5.38 -2.26
CA THR A 122 -3.71 -5.75 -2.82
C THR A 122 -3.17 -4.57 -3.64
N VAL A 123 -1.92 -4.22 -3.41
CA VAL A 123 -1.20 -3.25 -4.24
C VAL A 123 -0.04 -3.95 -4.93
N GLN A 124 -0.04 -3.91 -6.26
CA GLN A 124 1.10 -4.34 -7.06
C GLN A 124 1.98 -3.14 -7.38
N ILE A 125 3.29 -3.34 -7.31
CA ILE A 125 4.28 -2.32 -7.58
C ILE A 125 5.24 -2.84 -8.63
N TYR A 126 5.43 -2.03 -9.66
CA TYR A 126 6.39 -2.27 -10.72
C TYR A 126 7.39 -1.13 -10.72
N LEU A 127 8.69 -1.45 -10.71
CA LEU A 127 9.74 -0.49 -11.02
C LEU A 127 10.21 -0.74 -12.45
N ILE A 128 9.92 0.20 -13.33
CA ILE A 128 10.13 0.04 -14.76
C ILE A 128 11.38 0.82 -15.18
N ASP A 129 12.31 0.12 -15.80
CA ASP A 129 13.39 0.69 -16.60
C ASP A 129 12.77 1.38 -17.82
N GLY A 130 12.78 2.71 -17.80
CA GLY A 130 12.13 3.53 -18.80
C GLY A 130 12.90 3.67 -20.12
N GLU A 131 14.08 3.06 -20.23
CA GLU A 131 14.86 3.00 -21.48
C GLU A 131 14.70 1.65 -22.17
N HIS A 132 14.71 0.56 -21.39
CA HIS A 132 14.72 -0.80 -21.93
C HIS A 132 13.39 -1.56 -21.76
N GLY A 133 12.39 -0.96 -21.10
CA GLY A 133 11.08 -1.57 -20.88
C GLY A 133 11.11 -2.82 -20.00
N ARG A 134 12.16 -2.98 -19.18
CA ARG A 134 12.28 -4.07 -18.20
C ARG A 134 11.64 -3.65 -16.88
N ASP A 135 11.04 -4.57 -16.16
CA ASP A 135 10.39 -4.30 -14.88
C ASP A 135 10.92 -5.19 -13.75
N GLY A 136 11.08 -4.59 -12.58
CA GLY A 136 11.17 -5.28 -11.29
C GLY A 136 9.79 -5.30 -10.63
N TYR A 137 9.46 -6.39 -9.95
CA TYR A 137 8.16 -6.58 -9.30
C TYR A 137 8.29 -6.59 -7.78
N GLY A 138 7.35 -5.92 -7.12
CA GLY A 138 7.03 -6.14 -5.72
C GLY A 138 5.54 -6.05 -5.46
N GLU A 139 5.13 -6.59 -4.33
CA GLU A 139 3.73 -6.62 -3.92
C GLU A 139 3.62 -6.14 -2.48
N GLY A 140 2.52 -5.46 -2.17
CA GLY A 140 2.27 -4.93 -0.84
C GLY A 140 0.79 -4.93 -0.44
N VAL A 141 0.61 -5.17 0.86
CA VAL A 141 -0.61 -5.27 1.68
C VAL A 141 -1.61 -6.36 1.28
N ARG A 142 -2.05 -7.13 2.28
CA ARG A 142 -3.28 -7.93 2.33
C ARG A 142 -4.11 -7.46 3.52
#